data_AF-A0AA96VY29-F1
#
_entry.id   AF-A0AA96VY29-F1
#
_cell.length_a   1.000
_cell.length_b   1.000
_cell.length_c   1.000
_cell.angle_alpha   90.00
_cell.angle_beta   90.00
_cell.angle_gamma   90.00
#
_symmetry.space_group_name_H-M   'P 1'
#
loop_
_entity.id
_entity.type
_entity.pdbx_description
1 polymer ?
#
loop_
_entity_poly.entity_id
_entity_poly.type
_entity_poly.pdbx_seq_one_letter_code
_entity_poly.pdbx_strand_id
1 'polypeptide(L)'
;MGIITVDPVAELRGIVQGIRDAAEESCGVESVERDLERALDVLKSNPGSRGAFEEVLVSVIDSLGDGAVELISFSMHELRWQAVKEAVTARISDPRRNVSNLRLYGAMLDAFSDSWRDRDLYARFDRQDG
;
A
#
# COMPACT_ATOMS: atom_id res chain seq x y z
N MET A 1 -12.60 29.24 -16.43
CA MET A 1 -12.35 27.78 -16.45
C MET A 1 -11.78 27.43 -15.07
N GLY A 2 -12.62 26.95 -14.15
CA GLY A 2 -12.13 26.52 -12.84
C GLY A 2 -11.39 25.20 -13.03
N ILE A 3 -10.11 25.15 -12.67
CA ILE A 3 -9.40 23.87 -12.57
C ILE A 3 -10.06 23.17 -11.38
N ILE A 4 -10.77 22.08 -11.62
CA ILE A 4 -11.24 21.22 -10.52
C ILE A 4 -9.97 20.64 -9.92
N THR A 5 -9.51 21.21 -8.80
CA THR A 5 -8.45 20.60 -8.01
C THR A 5 -9.06 19.36 -7.38
N VAL A 6 -8.81 18.19 -7.97
CA VAL A 6 -9.15 16.92 -7.36
C VAL A 6 -8.35 16.85 -6.06
N ASP A 7 -9.02 16.65 -4.93
CA ASP A 7 -8.36 16.44 -3.65
C ASP A 7 -7.62 15.09 -3.73
N PRO A 8 -6.27 15.07 -3.72
CA PRO A 8 -5.52 13.86 -3.95
C PRO A 8 -5.68 12.85 -2.81
N VAL A 9 -6.05 13.31 -1.60
CA VAL A 9 -6.34 12.41 -0.46
C VAL A 9 -7.69 11.73 -0.67
N ALA A 10 -8.70 12.46 -1.14
CA ALA A 10 -9.99 11.87 -1.50
C ALA A 10 -9.84 10.88 -2.67
N GLU A 11 -9.02 11.22 -3.65
CA GLU A 11 -8.68 10.32 -4.77
C GLU A 11 -8.03 9.03 -4.27
N LEU A 12 -7.00 9.13 -3.43
CA LEU A 12 -6.35 7.95 -2.85
C LEU A 12 -7.35 7.07 -2.08
N ARG A 13 -8.24 7.66 -1.28
CA ARG A 13 -9.27 6.90 -0.55
C ARG A 13 -10.23 6.17 -1.48
N GLY A 14 -10.60 6.79 -2.61
CA GLY A 14 -11.42 6.15 -3.64
C GLY A 14 -10.70 4.94 -4.26
N ILE A 15 -9.41 5.08 -4.55
CA ILE A 15 -8.58 3.98 -5.08
C ILE A 15 -8.45 2.85 -4.05
N VAL A 16 -8.21 3.18 -2.77
CA VAL A 16 -8.17 2.20 -1.67
C VAL A 16 -9.45 1.38 -1.59
N GLN A 17 -10.62 2.02 -1.78
CA GLN A 17 -11.89 1.30 -1.81
C GLN A 17 -11.99 0.36 -3.02
N GLY A 18 -11.60 0.83 -4.22
CA GLY A 18 -11.56 -0.01 -5.42
C GLY A 18 -10.66 -1.23 -5.27
N ILE A 19 -9.49 -1.08 -4.63
CA ILE A 19 -8.58 -2.20 -4.32
C ILE A 19 -9.25 -3.22 -3.40
N ARG A 20 -9.98 -2.76 -2.37
CA ARG A 20 -10.71 -3.65 -1.45
C ARG A 20 -11.77 -4.44 -2.18
N ASP A 21 -12.60 -3.76 -2.97
CA ASP A 21 -13.69 -4.38 -3.71
C ASP A 21 -13.13 -5.44 -4.69
N ALA A 22 -12.05 -5.12 -5.42
CA ALA A 22 -11.41 -6.06 -6.33
C ALA A 22 -10.73 -7.25 -5.62
N ALA A 23 -10.11 -7.01 -4.45
CA ALA A 23 -9.48 -8.07 -3.66
C ALA A 23 -10.51 -9.01 -2.99
N GLU A 24 -11.70 -8.50 -2.67
CA GLU A 24 -12.82 -9.33 -2.19
C GLU A 24 -13.35 -10.26 -3.29
N GLU A 25 -13.42 -9.76 -4.54
CA GLU A 25 -13.97 -10.50 -5.68
C GLU A 25 -12.99 -11.49 -6.33
N SER A 26 -11.67 -11.32 -6.13
CA SER A 26 -10.63 -12.03 -6.87
C SER A 26 -9.45 -12.47 -6.00
N CYS A 27 -9.04 -13.73 -6.14
CA CYS A 27 -7.82 -14.27 -5.55
C CYS A 27 -6.62 -14.06 -6.49
N GLY A 28 -6.09 -12.83 -6.61
CA GLY A 28 -4.85 -12.58 -7.36
C GLY A 28 -4.47 -11.11 -7.52
N VAL A 29 -3.16 -10.82 -7.45
CA VAL A 29 -2.63 -9.43 -7.53
C VAL A 29 -2.90 -8.76 -8.88
N GLU A 30 -3.03 -9.54 -9.96
CA GLU A 30 -3.31 -9.05 -11.31
C GLU A 30 -4.60 -8.20 -11.37
N SER A 31 -5.58 -8.55 -10.54
CA SER A 31 -6.87 -7.86 -10.48
C SER A 31 -6.81 -6.50 -9.79
N VAL A 32 -5.83 -6.30 -8.90
CA VAL A 32 -5.64 -5.05 -8.13
C VAL A 32 -4.47 -4.22 -8.64
N GLU A 33 -3.52 -4.79 -9.38
CA GLU A 33 -2.26 -4.13 -9.75
C GLU A 33 -2.48 -2.79 -10.45
N ARG A 34 -3.48 -2.68 -11.34
CA ARG A 34 -3.78 -1.40 -12.00
C ARG A 34 -4.17 -0.30 -11.03
N ASP A 35 -4.92 -0.62 -9.98
CA ASP A 35 -5.28 0.36 -8.96
C ASP A 35 -4.14 0.61 -7.97
N LEU A 36 -3.26 -0.38 -7.73
CA LEU A 36 -2.01 -0.18 -7.00
C LEU A 36 -1.07 0.81 -7.71
N GLU A 37 -0.93 0.71 -9.03
CA GLU A 37 -0.17 1.66 -9.83
C GLU A 37 -0.75 3.07 -9.75
N ARG A 38 -2.09 3.19 -9.87
CA ARG A 38 -2.78 4.48 -9.74
C ARG A 38 -2.57 5.08 -8.35
N ALA A 39 -2.65 4.28 -7.29
CA ALA A 39 -2.37 4.74 -5.93
C ALA A 39 -0.93 5.26 -5.82
N LEU A 40 0.06 4.51 -6.33
CA LEU A 40 1.46 4.91 -6.33
C LEU A 40 1.69 6.22 -7.10
N ASP A 41 1.05 6.39 -8.26
CA ASP A 41 1.15 7.61 -9.07
C ASP A 41 0.57 8.83 -8.34
N VAL A 42 -0.57 8.69 -7.65
CA VAL A 42 -1.15 9.75 -6.81
C VAL A 42 -0.20 10.13 -5.67
N LEU A 43 0.38 9.13 -4.98
CA LEU A 43 1.33 9.34 -3.88
C LEU A 43 2.60 10.07 -4.38
N LYS A 44 3.15 9.68 -5.53
CA LYS A 44 4.35 10.30 -6.12
C LYS A 44 4.10 11.70 -6.65
N SER A 45 2.94 11.95 -7.26
CA SER A 45 2.62 13.22 -7.91
C SER A 45 2.24 14.34 -6.94
N ASN A 46 1.94 14.00 -5.68
CA ASN A 46 1.44 14.94 -4.67
C ASN A 46 2.31 14.95 -3.39
N PRO A 47 3.61 15.25 -3.46
CA PRO A 47 4.50 15.19 -2.29
C PRO A 47 4.11 16.16 -1.16
N GLY A 48 3.42 17.26 -1.49
CA GLY A 48 2.89 18.21 -0.50
C GLY A 48 1.82 17.62 0.42
N SER A 49 1.17 16.53 0.02
CA SER A 49 0.12 15.85 0.79
C SER A 49 0.64 14.61 1.53
N ARG A 50 1.96 14.39 1.56
CA ARG A 50 2.58 13.19 2.13
C ARG A 50 2.09 12.84 3.55
N GLY A 51 2.01 13.82 4.45
CA GLY A 51 1.54 13.55 5.83
C GLY A 51 0.11 13.00 5.87
N ALA A 52 -0.80 13.58 5.07
CA ALA A 52 -2.18 13.09 4.97
C ALA A 52 -2.27 11.71 4.30
N PHE A 53 -1.38 11.40 3.36
CA PHE A 53 -1.29 10.06 2.79
C PHE A 53 -0.76 9.03 3.77
N GLU A 54 0.26 9.37 4.56
CA GLU A 54 0.76 8.52 5.63
C GLU A 54 -0.37 8.18 6.61
N GLU A 55 -1.23 9.13 7.00
CA GLU A 55 -2.42 8.86 7.82
C GLU A 55 -3.41 7.89 7.16
N VAL A 56 -3.68 8.03 5.86
CA VAL A 56 -4.55 7.10 5.12
C VAL A 56 -3.95 5.69 5.10
N LEU A 57 -2.66 5.56 4.81
CA LEU A 57 -1.98 4.26 4.77
C LEU A 57 -1.90 3.61 6.16
N VAL A 58 -1.69 4.38 7.22
CA VAL A 58 -1.76 3.89 8.60
C VAL A 58 -3.15 3.39 8.93
N SER A 59 -4.21 4.10 8.52
CA SER A 59 -5.59 3.60 8.68
C SER A 59 -5.84 2.29 7.94
N VAL A 60 -5.22 2.08 6.77
CA VAL A 60 -5.29 0.82 6.03
C VAL A 60 -4.62 -0.31 6.83
N ILE A 61 -3.40 -0.07 7.36
CA ILE A 61 -2.66 -1.00 8.23
C ILE A 61 -3.48 -1.38 9.48
N ASP A 62 -4.26 -0.44 10.02
CA ASP A 62 -5.06 -0.67 11.22
C ASP A 62 -6.31 -1.51 10.95
N SER A 63 -6.95 -1.32 9.80
CA SER A 63 -8.13 -2.09 9.41
C SER A 63 -7.81 -3.50 8.92
N LEU A 64 -6.64 -3.71 8.30
CA LEU A 64 -6.27 -4.96 7.62
C LEU A 64 -7.38 -5.54 6.72
N GLY A 65 -8.09 -4.68 5.99
CA GLY A 65 -9.06 -5.14 4.99
C GLY A 65 -8.39 -5.81 3.79
N ASP A 66 -9.19 -6.39 2.90
CA ASP A 66 -8.72 -7.01 1.67
C ASP A 66 -7.90 -6.01 0.83
N GLY A 67 -6.82 -6.49 0.20
CA GLY A 67 -5.90 -5.67 -0.58
C GLY A 67 -4.96 -4.76 0.24
N ALA A 68 -5.06 -4.75 1.57
CA ALA A 68 -4.21 -3.90 2.41
C ALA A 68 -2.72 -4.30 2.33
N VAL A 69 -2.42 -5.59 2.30
CA VAL A 69 -1.03 -6.09 2.22
C VAL A 69 -0.43 -5.67 0.88
N GLU A 70 -1.16 -5.87 -0.20
CA GLU A 70 -0.77 -5.56 -1.57
C GLU A 70 -0.51 -4.06 -1.72
N LEU A 71 -1.44 -3.21 -1.26
CA LEU A 71 -1.29 -1.76 -1.32
C LEU A 71 -0.06 -1.26 -0.56
N ILE A 72 0.11 -1.68 0.69
CA ILE A 72 1.24 -1.23 1.51
C ILE A 72 2.54 -1.75 0.93
N SER A 73 2.61 -3.02 0.57
CA SER A 73 3.83 -3.65 0.06
C SER A 73 4.26 -3.02 -1.26
N PHE A 74 3.35 -2.94 -2.23
CA PHE A 74 3.62 -2.38 -3.55
C PHE A 74 4.07 -0.92 -3.47
N SER A 75 3.35 -0.09 -2.71
CA SER A 75 3.67 1.33 -2.60
C SER A 75 4.99 1.55 -1.85
N MET A 76 5.24 0.81 -0.77
CA MET A 76 6.40 1.02 0.08
C MET A 76 7.69 0.43 -0.45
N HIS A 77 7.62 -0.55 -1.37
CA HIS A 77 8.79 -0.99 -2.10
C HIS A 77 9.46 0.16 -2.86
N GLU A 78 8.63 0.98 -3.51
CA GLU A 78 9.03 2.14 -4.28
C GLU A 78 9.31 3.38 -3.41
N LEU A 79 8.42 3.70 -2.48
CA LEU A 79 8.46 4.97 -1.75
C LEU A 79 9.30 4.92 -0.47
N ARG A 80 9.36 3.76 0.19
CA ARG A 80 10.09 3.52 1.44
C ARG A 80 9.85 4.57 2.53
N TRP A 81 8.60 4.99 2.71
CA TRP A 81 8.29 6.00 3.71
C TRP A 81 8.47 5.45 5.13
N GLN A 82 9.40 6.05 5.86
CA GLN A 82 9.80 5.61 7.18
C GLN A 82 8.63 5.62 8.18
N ALA A 83 7.74 6.61 8.12
CA ALA A 83 6.55 6.68 9.00
C ALA A 83 5.63 5.45 8.83
N VAL A 84 5.44 4.98 7.60
CA VAL A 84 4.64 3.78 7.32
C VAL A 84 5.36 2.53 7.83
N LYS A 85 6.68 2.43 7.63
CA LYS A 85 7.50 1.33 8.17
C LYS A 85 7.39 1.23 9.69
N GLU A 86 7.47 2.38 10.37
CA GLU A 86 7.36 2.48 11.83
C GLU A 86 5.96 2.08 12.30
N ALA A 87 4.91 2.49 11.59
CA ALA A 87 3.56 2.05 11.88
C ALA A 87 3.42 0.53 11.82
N VAL A 88 3.87 -0.13 10.75
CA VAL A 88 3.82 -1.60 10.63
C VAL A 88 4.64 -2.26 11.75
N THR A 89 5.86 -1.76 12.02
CA THR A 89 6.74 -2.28 13.08
C THR A 89 6.10 -2.18 14.47
N ALA A 90 5.40 -1.08 14.75
CA ALA A 90 4.69 -0.87 16.00
C ALA A 90 3.58 -1.91 16.21
N ARG A 91 2.84 -2.28 15.15
CA ARG A 91 1.79 -3.32 15.23
C ARG A 91 2.36 -4.72 15.48
N ILE A 92 3.57 -5.01 14.97
CA ILE A 92 4.29 -6.26 15.28
C ILE A 92 4.76 -6.30 16.73
N SER A 93 5.13 -5.16 17.29
CA SER A 93 5.67 -5.07 18.64
C SER A 93 4.60 -4.98 19.73
N ASP A 94 3.34 -4.69 19.38
CA ASP A 94 2.24 -4.51 20.33
C ASP A 94 1.94 -5.82 21.10
N PRO A 95 2.03 -5.84 22.44
CA PRO A 95 1.71 -7.02 23.26
C PRO A 95 0.25 -7.50 23.15
N ARG A 96 -0.67 -6.63 22.72
CA ARG A 96 -2.11 -6.92 22.57
C ARG A 96 -2.50 -7.32 21.15
N ARG A 97 -1.52 -7.44 20.25
CA ARG A 97 -1.77 -7.72 18.83
C ARG A 97 -2.40 -9.11 18.62
N ASN A 98 -3.16 -9.21 17.54
CA ASN A 98 -3.60 -10.51 17.03
C ASN A 98 -2.42 -11.22 16.35
N VAL A 99 -1.98 -12.34 16.92
CA VAL A 99 -0.87 -13.15 16.37
C VAL A 99 -1.14 -13.66 14.96
N SER A 100 -2.41 -13.83 14.57
CA SER A 100 -2.81 -14.22 13.22
C SER A 100 -2.41 -13.18 12.17
N ASN A 101 -2.33 -11.91 12.56
CA ASN A 101 -1.99 -10.80 11.66
C ASN A 101 -0.48 -10.55 11.54
N LEU A 102 0.34 -11.21 12.39
CA LEU A 102 1.79 -11.04 12.37
C LEU A 102 2.41 -11.38 11.02
N ARG A 103 1.89 -12.42 10.36
CA ARG A 103 2.38 -12.81 9.04
C ARG A 103 2.10 -11.73 8.00
N LEU A 104 0.94 -11.07 8.07
CA LEU A 104 0.55 -9.99 7.16
C LEU A 104 1.44 -8.77 7.35
N TYR A 105 1.66 -8.35 8.60
CA TYR A 105 2.59 -7.23 8.89
C TYR A 105 4.04 -7.57 8.52
N GLY A 106 4.46 -8.82 8.70
CA GLY A 106 5.77 -9.29 8.24
C GLY A 106 5.94 -9.15 6.73
N ALA A 107 4.93 -9.58 5.95
CA ALA A 107 4.93 -9.41 4.50
C ALA A 107 5.02 -7.93 4.08
N MET A 108 4.26 -7.05 4.74
CA MET A 108 4.34 -5.61 4.51
C MET A 108 5.75 -5.04 4.80
N LEU A 109 6.42 -5.52 5.85
CA LEU A 109 7.79 -5.07 6.17
C LEU A 109 8.83 -5.57 5.18
N ASP A 110 8.69 -6.80 4.69
CA ASP A 110 9.61 -7.39 3.70
C ASP A 110 9.68 -6.54 2.42
N ALA A 111 8.58 -5.86 2.05
CA ALA A 111 8.50 -5.00 0.88
C ALA A 111 9.45 -3.80 0.91
N PHE A 112 9.87 -3.34 2.09
CA PHE A 112 10.84 -2.27 2.23
C PHE A 112 12.27 -2.69 1.85
N SER A 113 12.52 -3.99 1.63
CA SER A 113 13.81 -4.52 1.20
C SER A 113 13.99 -4.39 -0.32
N ASP A 114 15.23 -4.15 -0.76
CA ASP A 114 15.61 -4.26 -2.19
C ASP A 114 15.40 -5.67 -2.74
N SER A 115 15.51 -6.69 -1.87
CA SER A 115 15.37 -8.10 -2.22
C SER A 115 13.97 -8.65 -1.90
N TRP A 116 12.93 -7.79 -1.95
CA TRP A 116 11.56 -8.21 -1.71
C TRP A 116 11.17 -9.29 -2.73
N ARG A 117 10.89 -10.50 -2.24
CA ARG A 117 10.66 -11.67 -3.11
C ARG A 117 9.37 -11.55 -3.88
N ASP A 118 8.29 -11.17 -3.22
CA ASP A 118 6.95 -11.09 -3.83
C ASP A 118 6.81 -9.92 -4.82
N ARG A 119 7.88 -9.17 -5.11
CA ARG A 119 7.88 -8.16 -6.18
C ARG A 119 7.60 -8.79 -7.54
N ASP A 120 8.02 -10.04 -7.75
CA ASP A 120 7.84 -10.80 -8.99
C ASP A 120 6.37 -11.11 -9.31
N LEU A 121 5.48 -11.03 -8.31
CA LEU A 121 4.04 -11.15 -8.50
C LEU A 121 3.45 -9.98 -9.31
N TYR A 122 4.15 -8.84 -9.38
CA TYR A 122 3.66 -7.65 -10.03
C TYR A 122 4.38 -7.43 -11.36
N ALA A 123 3.62 -7.33 -12.44
CA ALA A 123 4.14 -7.11 -13.79
C ALA A 123 5.03 -5.84 -13.89
N ARG A 124 4.77 -4.85 -13.03
CA ARG A 124 5.59 -3.64 -12.91
C ARG A 124 7.04 -3.94 -12.53
N PHE A 125 7.28 -4.87 -11.60
CA PHE A 125 8.62 -5.15 -11.06
C PHE A 125 9.29 -6.36 -11.73
N ASP A 126 8.52 -7.20 -12.42
CA ASP A 126 9.01 -8.37 -13.17
C ASP A 126 10.01 -8.02 -14.29
N ARG A 127 10.05 -6.75 -14.76
CA ARG A 127 10.98 -6.28 -15.81
C ARG A 127 12.32 -5.71 -15.34
N GLN A 128 12.65 -5.76 -14.04
CA GLN A 128 13.94 -5.30 -13.52
C GLN A 128 14.87 -6.45 -13.13
N ASP A 129 15.14 -7.36 -14.07
CA ASP A 129 16.33 -8.21 -14.02
C ASP A 129 16.92 -8.31 -15.44
N GLY A 130 17.91 -7.45 -15.70
CA GLY A 130 18.73 -7.40 -16.91
C GLY A 130 20.10 -6.81 -16.59
#